data_AF-A0A3D5Q4D8-F1
#
_entry.id   AF-A0A3D5Q4D8-F1
#
_cell.length_a   1.000
_cell.length_b   1.000
_cell.length_c   1.000
_cell.angle_alpha   90.00
_cell.angle_beta   90.00
_cell.angle_gamma   90.00
#
_symmetry.space_group_name_H-M   'P 1'
#
loop_
_entity.id
_entity.type
_entity.pdbx_description
1 polymer ?
#
loop_
_entity_poly.entity_id
_entity_poly.type
_entity_poly.pdbx_seq_one_letter_code
_entity_poly.pdbx_strand_id
1 'polypeptide(L)'
;MALGFLSAGTVMTDSFLALATTLVLSSLIIRLQGGPVIWGWLFFVGLAIGLLAKGPLTLVLTGLPVFVWAVVGRQWRALLQALPWVRGTLLMLALALPWYLLAELKTPGFLDYFIVGEHFKRFLISDWQGDLYGNAHDFTRGTIWLYLLLASFPWGLIALAGCIGKYRGEKSHGEMSPPEPSRINFLVMASALSPAVFFTFSGNILWTYVLPGLPFLAILIGRRLSFTGKWRRPQFATVLVIPVIGIVGGNWLALHPESLDTERELIARVQTIPGVTPLDLVYVGRPPFSARFYSRGEVGTVSARSLGKLLSEGLASDGQLVAVKKRSKSLIEQLRQNGTMLGNSKDYHLFRIQPLHPRATVARDSREIPPG
;
A
#
# COMPACT_ATOMS: atom_id res chain seq x y z
N MET A 1 -10.14 -13.36 -1.55
CA MET A 1 -10.08 -12.40 -2.69
C MET A 1 -8.65 -11.95 -2.83
N ALA A 2 -8.15 -11.81 -4.06
CA ALA A 2 -6.71 -11.63 -4.35
C ALA A 2 -6.08 -10.45 -3.61
N LEU A 3 -6.73 -9.28 -3.63
CA LEU A 3 -6.22 -8.09 -2.94
C LEU A 3 -6.09 -8.32 -1.43
N GLY A 4 -7.02 -9.03 -0.78
CA GLY A 4 -6.94 -9.31 0.65
C GLY A 4 -5.71 -10.16 1.04
N PHE A 5 -5.32 -11.12 0.18
CA PHE A 5 -4.10 -11.91 0.40
C PHE A 5 -2.83 -11.09 0.19
N LEU A 6 -2.82 -10.21 -0.84
CA LEU A 6 -1.71 -9.30 -1.08
C LEU A 6 -1.53 -8.31 0.09
N SER A 7 -2.63 -7.71 0.55
CA SER A 7 -2.62 -6.76 1.66
C SER A 7 -2.23 -7.37 3.01
N ALA A 8 -2.34 -8.70 3.16
CA ALA A 8 -1.85 -9.40 4.35
C ALA A 8 -0.32 -9.52 4.38
N GLY A 9 0.33 -9.51 3.21
CA GLY A 9 1.79 -9.57 3.07
C GLY A 9 2.46 -8.20 2.97
N THR A 10 1.69 -7.11 2.92
CA THR A 10 2.22 -5.75 2.75
C THR A 10 1.94 -4.87 3.97
N VAL A 11 2.88 -3.98 4.29
CA VAL A 11 2.67 -2.95 5.32
C VAL A 11 2.04 -1.73 4.66
N MET A 12 0.72 -1.63 4.75
CA MET A 12 -0.07 -0.55 4.12
C MET A 12 -1.12 0.01 5.08
N THR A 13 -1.33 1.33 5.04
CA THR A 13 -2.38 2.00 5.84
C THR A 13 -3.80 1.59 5.41
N ASP A 14 -3.98 1.17 4.16
CA ASP A 14 -5.25 0.66 3.62
C ASP A 14 -5.81 -0.54 4.39
N SER A 15 -4.94 -1.40 4.96
CA SER A 15 -5.37 -2.56 5.76
C SER A 15 -6.05 -2.13 7.06
N PHE A 16 -5.56 -1.06 7.71
CA PHE A 16 -6.18 -0.49 8.90
C PHE A 16 -7.51 0.19 8.57
N LEU A 17 -7.59 0.89 7.44
CA LEU A 17 -8.86 1.43 6.95
C LEU A 17 -9.88 0.32 6.73
N ALA A 18 -9.48 -0.77 6.05
CA ALA A 18 -10.37 -1.89 5.79
C ALA A 18 -10.86 -2.56 7.08
N LEU A 19 -9.97 -2.74 8.07
CA LEU A 19 -10.36 -3.21 9.40
C LEU A 19 -11.39 -2.28 10.04
N ALA A 20 -11.11 -0.97 10.06
CA ALA A 20 -11.98 0.05 10.65
C ALA A 20 -13.37 0.05 9.99
N THR A 21 -13.45 0.17 8.67
CA THR A 21 -14.73 0.21 7.94
C THR A 21 -15.50 -1.10 8.10
N THR A 22 -14.80 -2.24 8.12
CA THR A 22 -15.42 -3.56 8.35
C THR A 22 -16.00 -3.64 9.75
N LEU A 23 -15.26 -3.20 10.77
CA LEU A 23 -15.72 -3.19 12.15
C LEU A 23 -16.95 -2.30 12.30
N VAL A 24 -16.94 -1.10 11.72
CA VAL A 24 -18.07 -0.15 11.74
C VAL A 24 -19.33 -0.78 11.13
N LEU A 25 -19.24 -1.21 9.88
CA LEU A 25 -20.40 -1.69 9.14
C LEU A 25 -20.90 -3.03 9.66
N SER A 26 -20.01 -3.95 10.05
CA SER A 26 -20.41 -5.23 10.65
C SER A 26 -21.06 -5.03 12.02
N SER A 27 -20.53 -4.11 12.83
CA SER A 27 -21.12 -3.74 14.12
C SER A 27 -22.55 -3.25 13.98
N LEU A 28 -22.81 -2.36 13.01
CA LEU A 28 -24.15 -1.88 12.73
C LEU A 28 -25.06 -3.02 12.25
N ILE A 29 -24.59 -3.83 11.30
CA ILE A 29 -25.34 -4.99 10.78
C ILE A 29 -25.73 -5.95 11.92
N ILE A 30 -24.82 -6.23 12.86
CA ILE A 30 -25.08 -7.09 14.01
C ILE A 30 -26.09 -6.43 14.97
N ARG A 31 -25.96 -5.12 15.25
CA ARG A 31 -26.90 -4.38 16.10
C ARG A 31 -28.31 -4.33 15.52
N LEU A 32 -28.44 -4.16 14.20
CA LEU A 32 -29.73 -4.18 13.52
C LEU A 32 -30.41 -5.55 13.54
N GLN A 33 -29.66 -6.62 13.80
CA GLN A 33 -30.18 -7.99 13.95
C GLN A 33 -30.45 -8.37 15.42
N GLY A 34 -30.40 -7.40 16.34
CA GLY A 34 -30.61 -7.67 17.77
C GLY A 34 -29.38 -8.19 18.50
N GLY A 35 -28.18 -8.07 17.91
CA GLY A 35 -26.94 -8.51 18.54
C GLY A 35 -26.54 -7.68 19.78
N PRO A 36 -25.53 -8.14 20.55
CA PRO A 36 -25.15 -7.54 21.83
C PRO A 36 -24.77 -6.06 21.75
N VAL A 37 -24.96 -5.32 22.85
CA VAL A 37 -24.70 -3.87 22.94
C VAL A 37 -23.23 -3.50 22.69
N ILE A 38 -22.28 -4.41 22.97
CA ILE A 38 -20.84 -4.20 22.72
C ILE A 38 -20.56 -3.80 21.27
N TRP A 39 -21.31 -4.34 20.30
CA TRP A 39 -21.18 -3.98 18.89
C TRP A 39 -21.56 -2.52 18.64
N GLY A 40 -22.50 -1.96 19.39
CA GLY A 40 -22.81 -0.53 19.33
C GLY A 40 -21.62 0.34 19.70
N TRP A 41 -20.76 -0.09 20.62
CA TRP A 41 -19.53 0.61 20.99
C TRP A 41 -18.39 0.35 20.00
N LEU A 42 -18.25 -0.90 19.52
CA LEU A 42 -17.27 -1.27 18.49
C LEU A 42 -17.49 -0.50 17.18
N PHE A 43 -18.72 -0.10 16.87
CA PHE A 43 -19.01 0.85 15.78
C PHE A 43 -18.18 2.14 15.92
N PHE A 44 -18.23 2.79 17.09
CA PHE A 44 -17.52 4.05 17.35
C PHE A 44 -16.02 3.86 17.52
N VAL A 45 -15.58 2.74 18.11
CA VAL A 45 -14.15 2.38 18.16
C VAL A 45 -13.61 2.19 16.73
N GLY A 46 -14.36 1.53 15.85
CA GLY A 46 -14.01 1.39 14.44
C GLY A 46 -13.89 2.74 13.72
N LEU A 47 -14.82 3.68 13.98
CA LEU A 47 -14.72 5.04 13.44
C LEU A 47 -13.44 5.74 13.93
N ALA A 48 -13.09 5.61 15.21
CA ALA A 48 -11.86 6.20 15.77
C ALA A 48 -10.59 5.60 15.13
N ILE A 49 -10.52 4.27 14.99
CA ILE A 49 -9.40 3.59 14.33
C ILE A 49 -9.25 4.11 12.90
N GLY A 50 -10.36 4.23 12.15
CA GLY A 50 -10.30 4.69 10.78
C GLY A 50 -9.93 6.16 10.64
N LEU A 51 -10.40 7.03 11.54
CA LEU A 51 -9.96 8.43 11.60
C LEU A 51 -8.44 8.51 11.81
N LEU A 52 -7.91 7.79 12.79
CA LEU A 52 -6.47 7.78 13.07
C LEU A 52 -5.64 7.14 11.94
N ALA A 53 -6.18 6.15 11.24
CA ALA A 53 -5.48 5.44 10.18
C ALA A 53 -5.45 6.21 8.85
N LYS A 54 -6.59 6.76 8.42
CA LYS A 54 -6.75 7.38 7.09
C LYS A 54 -7.71 8.57 7.07
N GLY A 55 -7.93 9.20 8.22
CA GLY A 55 -8.66 10.46 8.30
C GLY A 55 -10.17 10.36 8.03
N PRO A 56 -10.78 11.51 7.68
CA PRO A 56 -12.22 11.65 7.45
C PRO A 56 -12.80 10.71 6.38
N LEU A 57 -11.97 10.15 5.51
CA LEU A 57 -12.38 9.20 4.49
C LEU A 57 -13.17 8.02 5.08
N THR A 58 -12.82 7.57 6.29
CA THR A 58 -13.56 6.52 7.00
C THR A 58 -15.04 6.87 7.15
N LEU A 59 -15.34 8.11 7.57
CA LEU A 59 -16.71 8.57 7.76
C LEU A 59 -17.50 8.54 6.46
N VAL A 60 -16.85 8.85 5.33
CA VAL A 60 -17.48 8.81 4.01
C VAL A 60 -17.75 7.37 3.59
N LEU A 61 -16.76 6.48 3.69
CA LEU A 61 -16.87 5.10 3.24
C LEU A 61 -17.85 4.26 4.07
N THR A 62 -18.02 4.58 5.35
CA THR A 62 -19.04 3.93 6.20
C THR A 62 -20.36 4.68 6.21
N GLY A 63 -20.33 6.00 6.12
CA GLY A 63 -21.52 6.85 6.16
C GLY A 63 -22.35 6.74 4.88
N LEU A 64 -21.72 6.71 3.71
CA LEU A 64 -22.40 6.60 2.42
C LEU A 64 -23.31 5.36 2.32
N PRO A 65 -22.84 4.12 2.57
CA PRO A 65 -23.72 2.95 2.50
C PRO A 65 -24.85 2.98 3.54
N VAL A 66 -24.56 3.48 4.76
CA VAL A 66 -25.55 3.59 5.84
C VAL A 66 -26.60 4.64 5.51
N PHE A 67 -26.19 5.78 4.95
CA PHE A 67 -27.07 6.85 4.51
C PHE A 67 -28.00 6.38 3.40
N VAL A 68 -27.45 5.78 2.34
CA VAL A 68 -28.24 5.22 1.22
C VAL A 68 -29.24 4.18 1.74
N TRP A 69 -28.81 3.29 2.64
CA TRP A 69 -29.69 2.32 3.29
C TRP A 69 -30.80 2.97 4.12
N ALA A 70 -30.47 3.98 4.93
CA ALA A 70 -31.43 4.65 5.80
C ALA A 70 -32.46 5.45 5.02
N VAL A 71 -32.05 6.13 3.94
CA VAL A 71 -32.93 6.89 3.04
C VAL A 71 -33.87 5.97 2.27
N VAL A 72 -33.31 5.04 1.49
CA VAL A 72 -34.10 4.17 0.59
C VAL A 72 -34.98 3.22 1.41
N GLY A 73 -34.44 2.68 2.51
CA GLY A 73 -35.18 1.78 3.39
C GLY A 73 -36.09 2.49 4.39
N ARG A 74 -36.04 3.83 4.49
CA ARG A 74 -36.71 4.62 5.55
C ARG A 74 -36.39 4.12 6.97
N GLN A 75 -35.15 3.70 7.21
CA GLN A 75 -34.70 3.04 8.45
C GLN A 75 -34.06 3.98 9.49
N TRP A 76 -34.30 5.28 9.40
CA TRP A 76 -33.73 6.28 10.31
C TRP A 76 -33.97 5.97 11.79
N ARG A 77 -35.19 5.57 12.17
CA ARG A 77 -35.52 5.21 13.55
C ARG A 77 -34.72 3.99 14.03
N ALA A 78 -34.63 2.96 13.18
CA ALA A 78 -33.86 1.76 13.49
C ALA A 78 -32.37 2.09 13.67
N LEU A 79 -31.80 2.96 12.82
CA LEU A 79 -30.43 3.43 12.94
C LEU A 79 -30.18 4.20 14.25
N LEU A 80 -31.08 5.11 14.61
CA LEU A 80 -30.98 5.92 15.83
C LEU A 80 -31.09 5.07 17.10
N GLN A 81 -31.91 4.01 17.08
CA GLN A 81 -32.09 3.10 18.22
C GLN A 81 -31.01 2.01 18.30
N ALA A 82 -30.37 1.67 17.18
CA ALA A 82 -29.37 0.61 17.14
C ALA A 82 -28.07 0.98 17.86
N LEU A 83 -27.70 2.26 17.88
CA LEU A 83 -26.37 2.73 18.30
C LEU A 83 -26.44 3.75 19.46
N PRO A 84 -25.48 3.73 20.40
CA PRO A 84 -25.40 4.70 21.47
C PRO A 84 -24.81 6.04 20.98
N TRP A 85 -25.50 6.76 20.10
CA TRP A 85 -24.97 7.93 19.38
C TRP A 85 -24.21 8.95 20.24
N VAL A 86 -24.81 9.42 21.34
CA VAL A 86 -24.17 10.44 22.18
C VAL A 86 -22.90 9.91 22.85
N ARG A 87 -23.03 8.81 23.62
CA ARG A 87 -21.91 8.25 24.38
C ARG A 87 -20.84 7.65 23.48
N GLY A 88 -21.25 7.06 22.36
CA GLY A 88 -20.38 6.50 21.34
C GLY A 88 -19.57 7.58 20.62
N THR A 89 -20.20 8.70 20.22
CA THR A 89 -19.47 9.83 19.65
C THR A 89 -18.48 10.42 20.65
N LEU A 90 -18.85 10.54 21.93
CA LEU A 90 -17.90 10.97 22.97
C LEU A 90 -16.71 10.02 23.09
N LEU A 91 -16.93 8.70 23.05
CA LEU A 91 -15.85 7.72 23.03
C LEU A 91 -14.96 7.86 21.80
N MET A 92 -15.56 7.99 20.60
CA MET A 92 -14.81 8.18 19.36
C MET A 92 -13.92 9.42 19.41
N LEU A 93 -14.46 10.55 19.89
CA LEU A 93 -13.71 11.79 20.05
C LEU A 93 -12.60 11.64 21.09
N ALA A 94 -12.89 11.02 22.25
CA ALA A 94 -11.88 10.79 23.27
C ALA A 94 -10.68 9.95 22.77
N LEU A 95 -10.92 9.02 21.83
CA LEU A 95 -9.87 8.18 21.24
C LEU A 95 -9.11 8.88 20.11
N ALA A 96 -9.79 9.62 19.24
CA ALA A 96 -9.18 10.18 18.02
C ALA A 96 -8.70 11.63 18.19
N LEU A 97 -9.49 12.48 18.86
CA LEU A 97 -9.27 13.92 18.92
C LEU A 97 -7.93 14.32 19.57
N PRO A 98 -7.45 13.67 20.65
CA PRO A 98 -6.19 14.08 21.29
C PRO A 98 -5.00 14.08 20.31
N TRP A 99 -4.92 13.09 19.42
CA TRP A 99 -3.85 13.01 18.43
C TRP A 99 -3.92 14.15 17.42
N TYR A 100 -5.11 14.47 16.91
CA TYR A 100 -5.31 15.58 15.98
C TYR A 100 -4.92 16.93 16.60
N LEU A 101 -5.30 17.16 17.86
CA LEU A 101 -4.95 18.38 18.58
C LEU A 101 -3.44 18.48 18.80
N LEU A 102 -2.79 17.39 19.22
CA LEU A 102 -1.34 17.38 19.40
C LEU A 102 -0.57 17.56 18.09
N ALA A 103 -1.08 17.01 16.99
CA ALA A 103 -0.49 17.20 15.66
C ALA A 103 -0.57 18.67 15.21
N GLU A 104 -1.72 19.32 15.40
CA GLU A 104 -1.91 20.74 15.10
C GLU A 104 -1.04 21.63 15.99
N LEU A 105 -0.97 21.35 17.30
CA LEU A 105 -0.14 22.12 18.23
C LEU A 105 1.35 22.03 17.91
N LYS A 106 1.81 20.85 17.49
CA LYS A 106 3.22 20.62 17.12
C LYS A 106 3.57 21.20 15.75
N THR A 107 2.62 21.15 14.82
CA THR A 107 2.80 21.62 13.44
C THR A 107 1.56 22.43 13.02
N PRO A 108 1.51 23.73 13.36
CA PRO A 108 0.38 24.59 13.03
C PRO A 108 0.08 24.58 11.52
N GLY A 109 -1.20 24.46 11.16
CA GLY A 109 -1.66 24.29 9.77
C GLY A 109 -1.74 22.84 9.31
N PHE A 110 -1.40 21.86 10.18
CA PHE A 110 -1.51 20.44 9.87
C PHE A 110 -2.94 20.04 9.50
N LEU A 111 -3.96 20.50 10.24
CA LEU A 111 -5.35 20.13 9.98
C LEU A 111 -5.87 20.69 8.65
N ASP A 112 -5.49 21.92 8.27
CA ASP A 112 -5.84 22.47 6.96
C ASP A 112 -5.20 21.64 5.84
N TYR A 113 -3.91 21.36 5.96
CA TYR A 113 -3.22 20.51 5.00
C TYR A 113 -3.82 19.09 4.93
N PHE A 114 -3.99 18.43 6.07
CA PHE A 114 -4.42 17.04 6.15
C PHE A 114 -5.89 16.87 5.77
N ILE A 115 -6.79 17.74 6.23
CA ILE A 115 -8.21 17.62 5.90
C ILE A 115 -8.45 18.23 4.52
N VAL A 116 -8.16 19.52 4.33
CA VAL A 116 -8.51 20.23 3.09
C VAL A 116 -7.61 19.83 1.93
N GLY A 117 -6.30 19.77 2.13
CA GLY A 117 -5.36 19.34 1.10
C GLY A 117 -5.52 17.88 0.71
N GLU A 118 -5.22 16.98 1.64
CA GLU A 118 -5.12 15.54 1.35
C GLU A 118 -6.46 14.84 1.10
N HIS A 119 -7.59 15.35 1.61
CA HIS A 119 -8.89 14.70 1.39
C HIS A 119 -9.77 15.44 0.38
N PHE A 120 -9.86 16.77 0.42
CA PHE A 120 -10.73 17.51 -0.51
C PHE A 120 -10.02 17.85 -1.82
N LYS A 121 -8.87 18.54 -1.76
CA LYS A 121 -8.14 18.94 -2.97
C LYS A 121 -7.65 17.72 -3.74
N ARG A 122 -7.07 16.72 -3.07
CA ARG A 122 -6.60 15.47 -3.68
C ARG A 122 -7.73 14.65 -4.35
N PHE A 123 -8.95 14.70 -3.82
CA PHE A 123 -10.08 13.97 -4.41
C PHE A 123 -10.63 14.67 -5.66
N LEU A 124 -10.70 16.01 -5.63
CA LEU A 124 -11.30 16.82 -6.69
C LEU A 124 -10.31 17.20 -7.81
N ILE A 125 -9.01 17.32 -7.50
CA ILE A 125 -7.97 17.82 -8.40
C ILE A 125 -6.98 16.69 -8.68
N SER A 126 -7.01 16.13 -9.89
CA SER A 126 -6.12 15.02 -10.31
C SER A 126 -4.63 15.35 -10.14
N ASP A 127 -4.22 16.58 -10.49
CA ASP A 127 -2.83 17.05 -10.45
C ASP A 127 -2.54 18.00 -9.29
N TRP A 128 -3.03 17.68 -8.09
CA TRP A 128 -2.76 18.51 -6.92
C TRP A 128 -1.26 18.51 -6.57
N GLN A 129 -0.56 19.61 -6.89
CA GLN A 129 0.89 19.78 -6.65
C GLN A 129 1.28 19.94 -5.17
N GLY A 130 0.29 19.98 -4.26
CA GLY A 130 0.55 20.08 -2.82
C GLY A 130 0.85 18.73 -2.16
N ASP A 131 0.86 17.61 -2.91
CA ASP A 131 1.18 16.29 -2.36
C ASP A 131 2.68 16.22 -2.01
N LEU A 132 2.99 16.43 -0.72
CA LEU A 132 4.37 16.39 -0.23
C LEU A 132 4.94 14.96 -0.20
N TYR A 133 4.08 13.93 -0.26
CA TYR A 133 4.46 12.54 0.08
C TYR A 133 4.00 11.46 -0.90
N GLY A 134 3.13 11.78 -1.87
CA GLY A 134 2.60 10.84 -2.86
C GLY A 134 2.89 11.23 -4.31
N ASN A 135 2.77 10.26 -5.21
CA ASN A 135 2.76 10.48 -6.65
C ASN A 135 1.30 10.49 -7.11
N ALA A 136 0.87 11.54 -7.80
CA ALA A 136 -0.45 11.58 -8.42
C ALA A 136 -0.53 10.53 -9.54
N HIS A 137 -1.58 9.70 -9.51
CA HIS A 137 -1.87 8.77 -10.58
C HIS A 137 -3.23 9.13 -11.17
N ASP A 138 -3.22 9.84 -12.30
CA ASP A 138 -4.43 10.19 -13.04
C ASP A 138 -4.86 8.97 -13.87
N PHE A 139 -5.98 8.37 -13.49
CA PHE A 139 -6.59 7.24 -14.19
C PHE A 139 -7.96 7.65 -14.71
N THR A 140 -8.40 7.05 -15.82
CA THR A 140 -9.73 7.30 -16.37
C THR A 140 -10.82 6.97 -15.34
N ARG A 141 -11.78 7.88 -15.18
CA ARG A 141 -12.92 7.71 -14.26
C ARG A 141 -13.64 6.40 -14.55
N GLY A 142 -13.97 5.66 -13.50
CA GLY A 142 -14.58 4.33 -13.59
C GLY A 142 -13.59 3.16 -13.61
N THR A 143 -12.28 3.38 -13.74
CA THR A 143 -11.25 2.31 -13.62
C THR A 143 -11.33 1.55 -12.30
N ILE A 144 -11.86 2.18 -11.24
CA ILE A 144 -12.10 1.54 -9.95
C ILE A 144 -12.98 0.28 -10.01
N TRP A 145 -13.90 0.18 -10.98
CA TRP A 145 -14.74 -1.02 -11.16
C TRP A 145 -13.93 -2.20 -11.70
N LEU A 146 -12.95 -1.93 -12.58
CA LEU A 146 -11.98 -2.92 -13.00
C LEU A 146 -11.11 -3.36 -11.82
N TYR A 147 -10.66 -2.42 -10.98
CA TYR A 147 -9.93 -2.75 -9.75
C TYR A 147 -10.77 -3.57 -8.79
N LEU A 148 -12.07 -3.30 -8.64
CA LEU A 148 -12.96 -4.13 -7.82
C LEU A 148 -13.02 -5.57 -8.36
N LEU A 149 -13.14 -5.73 -9.68
CA LEU A 149 -13.19 -7.05 -10.32
C LEU A 149 -11.87 -7.82 -10.15
N LEU A 150 -10.74 -7.15 -10.36
CA LEU A 150 -9.40 -7.74 -10.20
C LEU A 150 -9.10 -8.05 -8.73
N ALA A 151 -9.43 -7.14 -7.82
CA ALA A 151 -9.24 -7.30 -6.38
C ALA A 151 -10.05 -8.46 -5.82
N SER A 152 -11.27 -8.64 -6.34
CA SER A 152 -12.17 -9.74 -5.98
C SER A 152 -11.90 -11.03 -6.74
N PHE A 153 -10.93 -11.06 -7.67
CA PHE A 153 -10.53 -12.26 -8.39
C PHE A 153 -10.24 -13.42 -7.42
N PRO A 154 -10.63 -14.65 -7.78
CA PRO A 154 -11.42 -15.06 -8.95
C PRO A 154 -12.94 -14.94 -8.72
N TRP A 155 -13.35 -14.70 -7.47
CA TRP A 155 -14.75 -14.70 -7.03
C TRP A 155 -15.60 -13.62 -7.68
N GLY A 156 -15.03 -12.44 -7.94
CA GLY A 156 -15.71 -11.37 -8.68
C GLY A 156 -16.16 -11.78 -10.08
N LEU A 157 -15.30 -12.53 -10.80
CA LEU A 157 -15.64 -13.03 -12.13
C LEU A 157 -16.75 -14.09 -12.07
N ILE A 158 -16.70 -14.98 -11.09
CA ILE A 158 -17.76 -15.98 -10.87
C ILE A 158 -19.10 -15.29 -10.56
N ALA A 159 -19.08 -14.27 -9.71
CA ALA A 159 -20.27 -13.51 -9.37
C ALA A 159 -20.85 -12.79 -10.59
N LEU A 160 -20.00 -12.15 -11.40
CA LEU A 160 -20.40 -11.46 -12.62
C LEU A 160 -20.99 -12.44 -13.66
N ALA A 161 -20.33 -13.58 -13.88
CA ALA A 161 -20.83 -14.62 -14.78
C ALA A 161 -22.21 -15.15 -14.34
N GLY A 162 -22.40 -15.38 -13.03
CA GLY A 162 -23.69 -15.78 -12.47
C GLY A 162 -24.78 -14.72 -12.66
N CYS A 163 -24.45 -13.43 -12.51
CA CYS A 163 -25.38 -12.34 -12.79
C CYS A 163 -25.78 -12.26 -14.27
N ILE A 164 -24.82 -12.44 -15.18
CA ILE A 164 -25.06 -12.42 -16.64
C ILE A 164 -25.93 -13.61 -17.06
N GLY A 165 -25.63 -14.83 -16.59
CA GLY A 165 -26.44 -16.01 -16.90
C GLY A 165 -27.91 -15.84 -16.49
N LYS A 166 -28.14 -15.25 -15.30
CA LYS A 166 -29.49 -14.92 -14.84
C LYS A 166 -30.19 -13.89 -15.73
N TYR A 167 -29.47 -12.84 -16.15
CA TYR A 167 -30.03 -11.82 -17.05
C TYR A 167 -30.38 -12.38 -18.44
N ARG A 168 -29.64 -13.39 -18.90
CA ARG A 168 -29.88 -14.09 -20.18
C ARG A 168 -31.00 -15.14 -20.09
N GLY A 169 -31.69 -15.26 -18.95
CA GLY A 169 -32.79 -16.19 -18.78
C GLY A 169 -32.35 -17.65 -18.70
N GLU A 170 -31.07 -17.93 -18.44
CA GLU A 170 -30.62 -19.30 -18.18
C GLU A 170 -31.33 -19.79 -16.91
N LYS A 171 -32.20 -20.80 -17.05
CA LYS A 171 -32.86 -21.44 -15.92
C LYS A 171 -31.78 -22.09 -15.07
N SER A 172 -31.45 -21.45 -13.95
CA SER A 172 -30.55 -22.06 -12.98
C SER A 172 -31.28 -23.27 -12.40
N HIS A 173 -30.81 -24.47 -12.76
CA HIS A 173 -31.39 -25.74 -12.31
C HIS A 173 -31.32 -25.81 -10.77
N GLY A 174 -32.41 -25.45 -10.09
CA GLY A 174 -32.53 -25.49 -8.62
C GLY A 174 -32.97 -24.19 -7.94
N GLU A 175 -33.56 -23.21 -8.63
CA GLU A 175 -34.04 -21.98 -7.99
C GLU A 175 -35.25 -22.22 -7.06
N MET A 176 -34.98 -22.40 -5.77
CA MET A 176 -35.82 -21.78 -4.75
C MET A 176 -35.69 -20.27 -4.92
N SER A 177 -36.82 -19.57 -5.03
CA SER A 177 -36.88 -18.11 -5.13
C SER A 177 -35.91 -17.48 -4.12
N PRO A 178 -35.00 -16.58 -4.56
CA PRO A 178 -34.15 -15.89 -3.60
C PRO A 178 -35.07 -15.20 -2.59
N PRO A 179 -34.83 -15.34 -1.26
CA PRO A 179 -35.64 -14.66 -0.28
C PRO A 179 -35.67 -13.17 -0.62
N GLU A 180 -36.85 -12.54 -0.46
CA GLU A 180 -37.05 -11.09 -0.59
C GLU A 180 -35.83 -10.34 -0.05
N PRO A 181 -35.28 -9.36 -0.78
CA PRO A 181 -34.07 -8.67 -0.36
C PRO A 181 -34.29 -8.03 1.00
N SER A 182 -33.80 -8.67 2.05
CA SER A 182 -33.90 -8.14 3.40
C SER A 182 -33.23 -6.76 3.43
N ARG A 183 -33.74 -5.86 4.27
CA ARG A 183 -33.15 -4.52 4.42
C ARG A 183 -31.66 -4.59 4.75
N ILE A 184 -31.23 -5.64 5.45
CA ILE A 184 -29.82 -5.92 5.75
C ILE A 184 -29.04 -6.32 4.49
N ASN A 185 -29.62 -7.12 3.59
CA ASN A 185 -28.99 -7.45 2.32
C ASN A 185 -28.72 -6.20 1.49
N PHE A 186 -29.64 -5.21 1.51
CA PHE A 186 -29.41 -3.92 0.87
C PHE A 186 -28.24 -3.17 1.51
N LEU A 187 -28.14 -3.14 2.84
CA LEU A 187 -27.00 -2.52 3.53
C LEU A 187 -25.66 -3.22 3.19
N VAL A 188 -25.63 -4.55 3.14
CA VAL A 188 -24.43 -5.31 2.77
C VAL A 188 -24.03 -5.01 1.32
N MET A 189 -24.99 -4.93 0.40
CA MET A 189 -24.74 -4.58 -0.99
C MET A 189 -24.25 -3.14 -1.13
N ALA A 190 -24.90 -2.19 -0.46
CA ALA A 190 -24.44 -0.80 -0.42
C ALA A 190 -23.01 -0.73 0.14
N SER A 191 -22.70 -1.47 1.20
CA SER A 191 -21.37 -1.54 1.82
C SER A 191 -20.31 -2.09 0.87
N ALA A 192 -20.65 -3.12 0.08
CA ALA A 192 -19.73 -3.71 -0.90
C ALA A 192 -19.40 -2.76 -2.07
N LEU A 193 -20.38 -1.97 -2.51
CA LEU A 193 -20.25 -1.14 -3.72
C LEU A 193 -19.87 0.32 -3.44
N SER A 194 -20.11 0.82 -2.22
CA SER A 194 -19.88 2.24 -1.88
C SER A 194 -18.47 2.73 -2.14
N PRO A 195 -17.39 1.97 -1.86
CA PRO A 195 -16.04 2.43 -2.21
C PRO A 195 -15.86 2.63 -3.72
N ALA A 196 -16.33 1.68 -4.54
CA ALA A 196 -16.25 1.81 -6.00
C ALA A 196 -17.09 2.98 -6.52
N VAL A 197 -18.31 3.16 -5.99
CA VAL A 197 -19.18 4.30 -6.34
C VAL A 197 -18.52 5.63 -5.97
N PHE A 198 -18.01 5.75 -4.74
CA PHE A 198 -17.38 6.99 -4.27
C PHE A 198 -16.13 7.34 -5.09
N PHE A 199 -15.21 6.38 -5.27
CA PHE A 199 -13.97 6.60 -6.00
C PHE A 199 -14.14 6.65 -7.52
N THR A 200 -15.34 6.39 -8.06
CA THR A 200 -15.62 6.66 -9.49
C THR A 200 -15.50 8.15 -9.81
N PHE A 201 -15.72 9.02 -8.82
CA PHE A 201 -15.65 10.48 -8.97
C PHE A 201 -14.28 11.07 -8.62
N SER A 202 -13.33 10.26 -8.12
CA SER A 202 -11.99 10.73 -7.71
C SER A 202 -11.08 10.89 -8.91
N GLY A 203 -10.30 11.98 -8.96
CA GLY A 203 -9.24 12.19 -9.96
C GLY A 203 -7.98 11.37 -9.71
N ASN A 204 -7.73 10.97 -8.46
CA ASN A 204 -6.56 10.18 -8.06
C ASN A 204 -7.04 8.90 -7.34
N ILE A 205 -6.82 7.74 -7.95
CA ILE A 205 -7.29 6.46 -7.42
C ILE A 205 -6.16 5.45 -7.28
N LEU A 206 -6.21 4.67 -6.20
CA LEU A 206 -5.35 3.51 -6.00
C LEU A 206 -6.17 2.23 -6.10
N TRP A 207 -5.55 1.18 -6.62
CA TRP A 207 -6.16 -0.14 -6.71
C TRP A 207 -6.55 -0.71 -5.34
N THR A 208 -5.92 -0.25 -4.25
CA THR A 208 -6.25 -0.64 -2.87
C THR A 208 -7.54 -0.01 -2.33
N TYR A 209 -8.08 1.02 -2.98
CA TYR A 209 -9.25 1.77 -2.49
C TYR A 209 -10.56 0.96 -2.48
N VAL A 210 -10.60 -0.16 -3.19
CA VAL A 210 -11.75 -1.10 -3.15
C VAL A 210 -11.72 -2.02 -1.94
N LEU A 211 -10.58 -2.11 -1.22
CA LEU A 211 -10.36 -3.03 -0.11
C LEU A 211 -11.46 -2.96 0.98
N PRO A 212 -11.94 -1.77 1.41
CA PRO A 212 -13.03 -1.66 2.38
C PRO A 212 -14.34 -2.36 1.99
N GLY A 213 -14.61 -2.52 0.69
CA GLY A 213 -15.84 -3.16 0.19
C GLY A 213 -15.73 -4.68 0.06
N LEU A 214 -14.51 -5.23 0.00
CA LEU A 214 -14.29 -6.66 -0.26
C LEU A 214 -14.89 -7.60 0.80
N PRO A 215 -14.84 -7.32 2.12
CA PRO A 215 -15.45 -8.18 3.12
C PRO A 215 -16.96 -8.39 2.90
N PHE A 216 -17.66 -7.31 2.53
CA PHE A 216 -19.11 -7.37 2.24
C PHE A 216 -19.40 -8.05 0.91
N LEU A 217 -18.56 -7.81 -0.10
CA LEU A 217 -18.65 -8.54 -1.37
C LEU A 217 -18.45 -10.05 -1.15
N ALA A 218 -17.52 -10.45 -0.28
CA ALA A 218 -17.30 -11.85 0.07
C ALA A 218 -18.52 -12.48 0.74
N ILE A 219 -19.22 -11.75 1.61
CA ILE A 219 -20.48 -12.21 2.22
C ILE A 219 -21.57 -12.42 1.15
N LEU A 220 -21.72 -11.50 0.20
CA LEU A 220 -22.72 -11.61 -0.87
C LEU A 220 -22.45 -12.82 -1.77
N ILE A 221 -21.19 -12.99 -2.17
CA ILE A 221 -20.76 -14.12 -3.00
C ILE A 221 -20.90 -15.44 -2.24
N GLY A 222 -20.46 -15.49 -0.97
CA GLY A 222 -20.57 -16.68 -0.13
C GLY A 222 -22.01 -17.14 0.07
N ARG A 223 -22.93 -16.20 0.29
CA ARG A 223 -24.37 -16.49 0.34
C ARG A 223 -24.86 -17.09 -0.97
N ARG A 224 -24.57 -16.44 -2.10
CA ARG A 224 -24.98 -16.94 -3.43
C ARG A 224 -24.47 -18.34 -3.73
N LEU A 225 -23.21 -18.62 -3.41
CA LEU A 225 -22.59 -19.94 -3.61
C LEU A 225 -23.17 -21.01 -2.67
N SER A 226 -23.57 -20.64 -1.45
CA SER A 226 -24.17 -21.59 -0.49
C SER A 226 -25.55 -22.07 -0.94
N PHE A 227 -26.31 -21.22 -1.64
CA PHE A 227 -27.65 -21.56 -2.13
C PHE A 227 -27.66 -22.51 -3.34
N THR A 228 -26.54 -22.70 -4.05
CA THR A 228 -26.51 -23.58 -5.23
C THR A 228 -26.32 -25.07 -4.90
N GLY A 229 -26.13 -25.42 -3.62
CA GLY A 229 -26.26 -26.78 -3.05
C GLY A 229 -25.27 -27.85 -3.53
N LYS A 230 -24.57 -27.64 -4.65
CA LYS A 230 -23.60 -28.57 -5.24
C LYS A 230 -22.32 -27.83 -5.60
N TRP A 231 -21.31 -27.95 -4.75
CA TRP A 231 -19.97 -27.53 -5.11
C TRP A 231 -19.46 -28.44 -6.23
N ARG A 232 -19.33 -27.90 -7.44
CA ARG A 232 -18.73 -28.59 -8.59
C ARG A 232 -17.20 -28.53 -8.44
N ARG A 233 -16.49 -29.61 -8.80
CA ARG A 233 -15.01 -29.71 -8.82
C ARG A 233 -14.24 -28.43 -9.28
N PRO A 234 -14.66 -27.68 -10.32
CA PRO A 234 -13.98 -26.43 -10.71
C PRO A 234 -14.00 -25.31 -9.65
N GLN A 235 -15.02 -25.26 -8.78
CA GLN A 235 -15.13 -24.22 -7.73
C GLN A 235 -14.09 -24.46 -6.62
N PHE A 236 -13.81 -25.71 -6.26
CA PHE A 236 -12.73 -26.07 -5.32
C PHE A 236 -11.35 -25.74 -5.89
N ALA A 237 -11.12 -26.02 -7.18
CA ALA A 237 -9.87 -25.63 -7.85
C ALA A 237 -9.67 -24.11 -7.77
N THR A 238 -10.75 -23.34 -7.93
CA THR A 238 -10.71 -21.88 -7.88
C THR A 238 -10.41 -21.33 -6.48
N VAL A 239 -10.80 -22.02 -5.40
CA VAL A 239 -10.38 -21.68 -4.02
C VAL A 239 -8.86 -21.75 -3.88
N LEU A 240 -8.24 -22.78 -4.46
CA LEU A 240 -6.82 -23.05 -4.31
C LEU A 240 -5.93 -22.18 -5.21
N VAL A 241 -6.47 -21.57 -6.26
CA VAL A 241 -5.70 -20.73 -7.20
C VAL A 241 -4.96 -19.61 -6.47
N ILE A 242 -5.62 -18.82 -5.61
CA ILE A 242 -4.95 -17.68 -4.97
C ILE A 242 -3.87 -18.13 -3.97
N PRO A 243 -4.16 -19.04 -3.00
CA PRO A 243 -3.12 -19.50 -2.07
C PRO A 243 -1.94 -20.16 -2.79
N VAL A 244 -2.20 -20.96 -3.83
CA VAL A 244 -1.13 -21.61 -4.60
C VAL A 244 -0.29 -20.58 -5.35
N ILE A 245 -0.90 -19.60 -6.04
CA ILE A 245 -0.14 -18.52 -6.69
C ILE A 245 0.67 -17.73 -5.66
N GLY A 246 0.09 -17.44 -4.49
CA GLY A 246 0.78 -16.75 -3.40
C GLY A 246 1.99 -17.53 -2.87
N ILE A 247 1.84 -18.84 -2.67
CA ILE A 247 2.93 -19.72 -2.23
C ILE A 247 4.00 -19.82 -3.33
N VAL A 248 3.63 -20.09 -4.58
CA VAL A 248 4.57 -20.23 -5.70
C VAL A 248 5.32 -18.92 -5.93
N GLY A 249 4.61 -17.79 -5.98
CA GLY A 249 5.19 -16.47 -6.13
C GLY A 249 6.10 -16.10 -4.96
N GLY A 250 5.67 -16.38 -3.72
CA GLY A 250 6.47 -16.15 -2.52
C GLY A 250 7.76 -16.99 -2.50
N ASN A 251 7.69 -18.27 -2.87
CA ASN A 251 8.86 -19.14 -2.97
C ASN A 251 9.78 -18.70 -4.11
N TRP A 252 9.25 -18.35 -5.28
CA TRP A 252 10.04 -17.84 -6.39
C TRP A 252 10.81 -16.57 -5.99
N LEU A 253 10.14 -15.65 -5.29
CA LEU A 253 10.76 -14.42 -4.79
C LEU A 253 11.80 -14.66 -3.69
N ALA A 254 11.60 -15.69 -2.86
CA ALA A 254 12.57 -16.11 -1.86
C ALA A 254 13.83 -16.73 -2.49
N LEU A 255 13.68 -17.40 -3.64
CA LEU A 255 14.78 -17.99 -4.41
C LEU A 255 15.46 -16.98 -5.36
N HIS A 256 14.73 -15.94 -5.78
CA HIS A 256 15.21 -14.88 -6.68
C HIS A 256 15.07 -13.47 -6.07
N PRO A 257 15.69 -13.21 -4.90
CA PRO A 257 15.61 -11.91 -4.24
C PRO A 257 16.16 -10.75 -5.08
N GLU A 258 17.02 -11.00 -6.07
CA GLU A 258 17.55 -10.02 -7.02
C GLU A 258 16.50 -9.42 -7.97
N SER A 259 15.34 -10.07 -8.10
CA SER A 259 14.23 -9.61 -8.95
C SER A 259 13.38 -8.48 -8.32
N LEU A 260 13.54 -8.29 -7.00
CA LEU A 260 12.87 -7.25 -6.24
C LEU A 260 13.52 -5.88 -6.48
N ASP A 261 12.69 -4.84 -6.52
CA ASP A 261 13.15 -3.44 -6.53
C ASP A 261 13.64 -3.01 -5.13
N THR A 262 14.70 -3.66 -4.64
CA THR A 262 15.24 -3.47 -3.30
C THR A 262 16.76 -3.38 -3.31
N GLU A 263 17.29 -2.42 -2.54
CA GLU A 263 18.74 -2.25 -2.36
C GLU A 263 19.30 -3.08 -1.19
N ARG A 264 18.48 -3.97 -0.60
CA ARG A 264 18.85 -4.81 0.55
C ARG A 264 20.16 -5.56 0.30
N GLU A 265 20.27 -6.24 -0.84
CA GLU A 265 21.44 -7.07 -1.15
C GLU A 265 22.68 -6.24 -1.42
N LEU A 266 22.50 -5.09 -2.07
CA LEU A 266 23.60 -4.18 -2.38
C LEU A 266 24.20 -3.62 -1.09
N ILE A 267 23.36 -3.23 -0.13
CA ILE A 267 23.81 -2.78 1.19
C ILE A 267 24.39 -3.93 2.03
N ALA A 268 23.77 -5.12 1.99
CA ALA A 268 24.32 -6.28 2.69
C ALA A 268 25.72 -6.64 2.17
N ARG A 269 25.95 -6.58 0.85
CA ARG A 269 27.29 -6.77 0.26
C ARG A 269 28.27 -5.70 0.71
N VAL A 270 27.86 -4.43 0.75
CA VAL A 270 28.71 -3.33 1.26
C VAL A 270 29.15 -3.60 2.69
N GLN A 271 28.23 -4.06 3.55
CA GLN A 271 28.52 -4.39 4.95
C GLN A 271 29.44 -5.61 5.13
N THR A 272 29.52 -6.50 4.13
CA THR A 272 30.45 -7.64 4.17
C THR A 272 31.89 -7.27 3.76
N ILE A 273 32.12 -6.07 3.21
CA ILE A 273 33.46 -5.64 2.80
C ILE A 273 34.23 -5.18 4.06
N PRO A 274 35.36 -5.81 4.42
CA PRO A 274 36.12 -5.43 5.61
C PRO A 274 36.59 -3.97 5.55
N GLY A 275 36.31 -3.20 6.59
CA GLY A 275 36.74 -1.80 6.72
C GLY A 275 35.91 -0.79 5.92
N VAL A 276 34.78 -1.20 5.33
CA VAL A 276 33.85 -0.31 4.63
C VAL A 276 32.52 -0.25 5.35
N THR A 277 32.03 0.96 5.57
CA THR A 277 30.75 1.23 6.22
C THR A 277 29.72 1.73 5.21
N PRO A 278 28.40 1.65 5.50
CA PRO A 278 27.38 2.25 4.64
C PRO A 278 27.55 3.76 4.39
N LEU A 279 28.32 4.47 5.23
CA LEU A 279 28.72 5.86 5.04
C LEU A 279 29.61 6.07 3.81
N ASP A 280 30.40 5.06 3.45
CA ASP A 280 31.31 5.09 2.31
C ASP A 280 30.58 4.83 0.98
N LEU A 281 29.30 4.47 1.05
CA LEU A 281 28.42 4.26 -0.10
C LEU A 281 27.69 5.55 -0.48
N VAL A 282 27.91 5.96 -1.73
CA VAL A 282 27.32 7.16 -2.30
C VAL A 282 26.44 6.82 -3.50
N TYR A 283 25.18 7.24 -3.46
CA TYR A 283 24.28 7.15 -4.61
C TYR A 283 24.38 8.38 -5.50
N VAL A 284 24.37 8.14 -6.82
CA VAL A 284 24.24 9.23 -7.80
C VAL A 284 22.80 9.70 -7.88
N GLY A 285 22.54 10.92 -7.40
CA GLY A 285 21.20 11.50 -7.28
C GLY A 285 20.50 11.15 -5.96
N ARG A 286 19.16 11.10 -5.97
CA ARG A 286 18.38 10.76 -4.77
C ARG A 286 18.40 9.24 -4.53
N PRO A 287 18.85 8.75 -3.35
CA PRO A 287 18.86 7.34 -3.03
C PRO A 287 17.42 6.81 -2.92
N PRO A 288 17.15 5.59 -3.40
CA PRO A 288 15.84 4.97 -3.24
C PRO A 288 15.52 4.77 -1.76
N PHE A 289 14.23 4.64 -1.42
CA PHE A 289 13.79 4.46 -0.04
C PHE A 289 14.41 3.22 0.61
N SER A 290 14.47 2.10 -0.12
CA SER A 290 15.09 0.85 0.34
C SER A 290 16.56 1.05 0.73
N ALA A 291 17.33 1.84 -0.02
CA ALA A 291 18.71 2.14 0.33
C ALA A 291 18.82 2.86 1.68
N ARG A 292 18.01 3.90 1.89
CA ARG A 292 17.98 4.66 3.15
C ARG A 292 17.54 3.79 4.32
N PHE A 293 16.56 2.90 4.11
CA PHE A 293 16.04 2.02 5.14
C PHE A 293 17.10 1.01 5.62
N TYR A 294 17.71 0.24 4.71
CA TYR A 294 18.68 -0.80 5.09
C TYR A 294 20.02 -0.24 5.56
N SER A 295 20.38 0.98 5.16
CA SER A 295 21.57 1.69 5.65
C SER A 295 21.33 2.53 6.91
N ARG A 296 20.11 2.53 7.47
CA ARG A 296 19.73 3.38 8.62
C ARG A 296 19.96 4.88 8.38
N GLY A 297 19.89 5.32 7.13
CA GLY A 297 20.09 6.72 6.73
C GLY A 297 21.55 7.15 6.56
N GLU A 298 22.50 6.23 6.65
CA GLU A 298 23.94 6.54 6.59
C GLU A 298 24.47 6.73 5.16
N VAL A 299 23.69 6.39 4.14
CA VAL A 299 24.12 6.48 2.73
C VAL A 299 24.22 7.93 2.24
N GLY A 300 25.36 8.25 1.61
CA GLY A 300 25.64 9.55 1.01
C GLY A 300 25.00 9.77 -0.36
N THR A 301 24.92 11.03 -0.79
CA THR A 301 24.38 11.41 -2.11
C THR A 301 25.33 12.32 -2.84
N VAL A 302 25.59 12.05 -4.13
CA VAL A 302 26.40 12.92 -4.99
C VAL A 302 25.67 13.17 -6.30
N SER A 303 25.79 14.39 -6.83
CA SER A 303 25.20 14.73 -8.13
C SER A 303 25.99 14.11 -9.28
N ALA A 304 25.31 13.75 -10.37
CA ALA A 304 25.96 13.19 -11.56
C ALA A 304 27.06 14.12 -12.14
N ARG A 305 26.85 15.45 -12.10
CA ARG A 305 27.85 16.43 -12.56
C ARG A 305 29.06 16.51 -11.64
N SER A 306 28.82 16.50 -10.33
CA SER A 306 29.88 16.55 -9.32
C SER A 306 30.76 15.30 -9.40
N LEU A 307 30.14 14.12 -9.54
CA LEU A 307 30.90 12.88 -9.70
C LEU A 307 31.70 12.86 -11.01
N GLY A 308 31.12 13.32 -12.12
CA GLY A 308 31.84 13.41 -13.39
C GLY A 308 33.09 14.29 -13.30
N LYS A 309 33.00 15.45 -12.61
CA LYS A 309 34.16 16.32 -12.35
C LYS A 309 35.21 15.64 -11.47
N LEU A 310 34.80 15.03 -10.36
CA LEU A 310 35.71 14.33 -9.44
C LEU A 310 36.47 13.18 -10.12
N LEU A 311 35.82 12.47 -11.04
CA LEU A 311 36.43 11.41 -11.84
C LEU A 311 37.40 11.96 -12.89
N SER A 312 37.04 13.07 -13.56
CA SER A 312 37.93 13.69 -14.57
C SER A 312 39.14 14.39 -13.96
N GLU A 313 39.01 14.91 -12.74
CA GLU A 313 40.06 15.63 -12.01
C GLU A 313 40.94 14.67 -11.17
N GLY A 314 40.61 13.37 -11.11
CA GLY A 314 41.35 12.38 -10.32
C GLY A 314 41.25 12.56 -8.80
N LEU A 315 40.28 13.38 -8.34
CA LEU A 315 40.08 13.77 -6.94
C LEU A 315 39.11 12.85 -6.19
N ALA A 316 38.64 11.77 -6.82
CA ALA A 316 37.74 10.82 -6.18
C ALA A 316 38.45 10.10 -5.01
N SER A 317 37.77 10.06 -3.86
CA SER A 317 38.28 9.47 -2.62
C SER A 317 38.62 7.99 -2.81
N ASP A 318 39.81 7.58 -2.35
CA ASP A 318 40.30 6.21 -2.48
C ASP A 318 39.34 5.21 -1.83
N GLY A 319 38.97 4.16 -2.57
CA GLY A 319 38.09 3.11 -2.08
C GLY A 319 36.60 3.48 -1.93
N GLN A 320 36.19 4.68 -2.33
CA GLN A 320 34.78 5.12 -2.24
C GLN A 320 33.87 4.24 -3.10
N LEU A 321 32.70 3.88 -2.54
CA LEU A 321 31.71 3.06 -3.20
C LEU A 321 30.64 3.93 -3.84
N VAL A 322 30.38 3.71 -5.12
CA VAL A 322 29.41 4.50 -5.89
C VAL A 322 28.34 3.60 -6.49
N ALA A 323 27.09 3.89 -6.16
CA ALA A 323 25.91 3.27 -6.77
C ALA A 323 25.34 4.17 -7.88
N VAL A 324 25.32 3.66 -9.11
CA VAL A 324 24.84 4.38 -10.31
C VAL A 324 23.68 3.63 -10.96
N LYS A 325 22.65 4.37 -11.40
CA LYS A 325 21.53 3.78 -12.15
C LYS A 325 22.01 3.15 -13.45
N LYS A 326 21.53 1.95 -13.77
CA LYS A 326 21.85 1.22 -15.01
C LYS A 326 21.57 2.00 -16.30
N ARG A 327 20.64 2.96 -16.24
CA ARG A 327 20.26 3.81 -17.38
C ARG A 327 21.32 4.86 -17.73
N SER A 328 22.26 5.17 -16.83
CA SER A 328 23.28 6.20 -17.01
C SER A 328 24.54 5.64 -17.70
N LYS A 329 24.42 5.29 -18.98
CA LYS A 329 25.48 4.61 -19.76
C LYS A 329 26.82 5.35 -19.77
N SER A 330 26.82 6.66 -19.97
CA SER A 330 28.04 7.49 -20.03
C SER A 330 28.84 7.48 -18.72
N LEU A 331 28.15 7.53 -17.58
CA LEU A 331 28.75 7.47 -16.25
C LEU A 331 29.26 6.07 -15.91
N ILE A 332 28.56 5.03 -16.37
CA ILE A 332 28.99 3.63 -16.21
C ILE A 332 30.27 3.36 -17.00
N GLU A 333 30.41 3.90 -18.20
CA GLU A 333 31.63 3.77 -19.00
C GLU A 333 32.83 4.45 -18.33
N GLN A 334 32.66 5.67 -17.82
CA GLN A 334 33.70 6.36 -17.05
C GLN A 334 34.10 5.61 -15.78
N LEU A 335 33.13 5.03 -15.07
CA LEU A 335 33.40 4.25 -13.85
C LEU A 335 34.02 2.88 -14.13
N ARG A 336 33.75 2.27 -15.30
CA ARG A 336 34.44 1.05 -15.74
C ARG A 336 35.90 1.30 -16.08
N GLN A 337 36.23 2.49 -16.55
CA GLN A 337 37.61 2.87 -16.85
C GLN A 337 38.40 3.17 -15.56
N ASN A 338 37.74 3.69 -14.52
CA ASN A 338 38.37 4.18 -13.29
C ASN A 338 38.00 3.36 -12.04
N GLY A 339 37.52 2.13 -12.19
CA GLY A 339 37.06 1.35 -11.05
C GLY A 339 36.59 -0.07 -11.37
N THR A 340 36.41 -0.86 -10.31
CA THR A 340 35.94 -2.26 -10.40
C THR A 340 34.48 -2.37 -10.01
N MET A 341 33.70 -3.11 -10.79
CA MET A 341 32.31 -3.42 -10.47
C MET A 341 32.25 -4.49 -9.37
N LEU A 342 31.63 -4.17 -8.24
CA LEU A 342 31.49 -5.07 -7.09
C LEU A 342 30.15 -5.82 -7.06
N GLY A 343 29.14 -5.30 -7.76
CA GLY A 343 27.84 -5.94 -7.81
C GLY A 343 26.79 -5.11 -8.52
N ASN A 344 25.59 -5.66 -8.58
CA ASN A 344 24.42 -5.01 -9.15
C ASN A 344 23.18 -5.26 -8.27
N SER A 345 22.27 -4.30 -8.33
CA SER A 345 20.85 -4.43 -7.96
C SER A 345 20.05 -4.45 -9.26
N LYS A 346 18.72 -4.59 -9.19
CA LYS A 346 17.83 -4.50 -10.36
C LYS A 346 18.04 -3.20 -11.13
N ASP A 347 18.15 -2.06 -10.44
CA ASP A 347 18.27 -0.73 -11.04
C ASP A 347 19.65 -0.08 -10.95
N TYR A 348 20.55 -0.59 -10.10
CA TYR A 348 21.84 0.05 -9.82
C TYR A 348 23.04 -0.88 -10.07
N HIS A 349 24.17 -0.28 -10.44
CA HIS A 349 25.49 -0.91 -10.43
C HIS A 349 26.33 -0.31 -9.31
N LEU A 350 27.02 -1.16 -8.55
CA LEU A 350 27.95 -0.78 -7.51
C LEU A 350 29.39 -0.83 -8.04
N PHE A 351 30.07 0.29 -7.99
CA PHE A 351 31.47 0.43 -8.36
C PHE A 351 32.32 0.81 -7.14
N ARG A 352 33.54 0.28 -7.09
CA ARG A 352 34.60 0.81 -6.24
C ARG A 352 35.57 1.58 -7.10
N ILE A 353 35.77 2.85 -6.78
CA ILE A 353 36.72 3.70 -7.49
C ILE A 353 38.13 3.23 -7.16
N GLN A 354 38.97 3.05 -8.19
CA GLN A 354 40.40 2.80 -8.05
C GLN A 354 41.17 4.08 -8.41
N PRO A 355 42.29 4.36 -7.73
CA PRO A 355 43.08 5.53 -8.06
C PRO A 355 43.70 5.39 -9.46
N LEU A 356 43.72 6.50 -10.20
CA LEU A 356 44.34 6.61 -11.53
C LEU A 356 45.87 6.45 -11.51
N HIS A 357 46.51 6.44 -10.33
CA HIS A 357 47.92 6.11 -10.17
C HIS A 357 48.16 5.29 -8.88
N PRO A 358 48.93 4.18 -8.93
CA PRO A 358 49.42 3.56 -7.71
C PRO A 358 50.29 4.60 -7.00
N ARG A 359 49.99 4.91 -5.74
CA ARG A 359 50.90 5.68 -4.89
C ARG A 359 52.24 4.98 -4.94
N ALA A 360 53.24 5.62 -5.57
CA ALA A 360 54.62 5.22 -5.44
C ALA A 360 54.89 5.12 -3.94
N THR A 361 55.25 3.93 -3.49
CA THR A 361 55.83 3.67 -2.18
C THR A 361 56.92 4.70 -1.94
N VAL A 362 56.62 5.72 -1.13
CA VAL A 362 57.65 6.56 -0.52
C VAL A 362 58.37 5.62 0.43
N ALA A 363 59.49 5.08 -0.05
CA ALA A 363 60.45 4.36 0.77
C ALA A 363 60.75 5.25 1.99
N ARG A 364 60.42 4.75 3.18
CA ARG A 364 61.05 5.23 4.41
C ARG A 364 62.51 4.80 4.32
N ASP A 365 63.31 5.67 3.71
CA ASP A 365 64.75 5.53 3.73
C ASP A 365 65.20 5.71 5.18
N SER A 366 65.66 4.60 5.74
CA SER A 366 66.11 4.50 7.13
C SER A 366 67.53 5.03 7.11
N ARG A 367 67.77 6.18 7.74
CA ARG A 367 69.14 6.64 7.97
C ARG A 367 69.86 5.61 8.85
N GLU A 368 70.63 4.73 8.24
CA GLU A 368 71.72 4.01 8.89
C GLU A 368 72.81 5.03 9.26
N ILE A 369 73.14 5.07 10.54
CA ILE A 369 74.31 5.75 11.09
C ILE A 369 75.48 4.76 10.97
N PRO A 370 76.62 5.10 10.35
CA PRO A 370 77.76 4.21 10.28
C PRO A 370 78.58 4.25 11.59
N PRO A 371 79.30 3.17 11.94
CA PRO A 371 80.18 3.16 13.10
C PRO A 371 81.53 3.79 12.74
N GLY A 372 82.02 4.68 13.60
CA GLY A 372 83.33 5.34 13.49
C GLY A 372 83.56 6.25 14.67
#